data_AF-A0A645HZ44-F1
#
_entry.id   AF-A0A645HZ44-F1
#
_cell.length_a   1.000
_cell.length_b   1.000
_cell.length_c   1.000
_cell.angle_alpha   90.00
_cell.angle_beta   90.00
_cell.angle_gamma   90.00
#
_symmetry.space_group_name_H-M   'P 1'
#
loop_
_entity.id
_entity.type
_entity.pdbx_description
1 polymer ?
#
loop_
_entity_poly.entity_id
_entity_poly.type
_entity_poly.pdbx_seq_one_letter_code
_entity_poly.pdbx_strand_id
1 'polypeptide(L)'
;MPVLRPLNTCLSGNRIQAISGIVNGSTNYLLTRMEKSGLSFPAALGEAKLLGYVEGNPDADLEGWDARRKLAILCNTAFGAKFSDDRKIPATGIKSITEADFERAHALGGTVKLIAHARRAAGGIDERIASTSSSVVIIGLSARRLTIAFAICGA
;
A
#
# COMPACT_ATOMS: atom_id res chain seq x y z
N MET A 1 -9.52 8.45 -8.05
CA MET A 1 -8.66 9.67 -8.06
C MET A 1 -7.69 9.59 -9.24
N PRO A 2 -7.61 10.60 -10.12
CA PRO A 2 -6.69 10.59 -11.26
C PRO A 2 -5.27 10.94 -10.81
N VAL A 3 -4.42 9.92 -10.62
CA VAL A 3 -3.04 10.11 -10.12
C VAL A 3 -1.98 10.19 -11.23
N LEU A 4 -2.24 9.58 -12.39
CA LEU A 4 -1.26 9.51 -13.48
C LEU A 4 -1.08 10.84 -14.22
N ARG A 5 -2.16 11.59 -14.43
CA ARG A 5 -2.10 12.87 -15.16
C ARG A 5 -1.26 13.91 -14.39
N PRO A 6 -1.50 14.17 -13.08
CA PRO A 6 -0.66 15.09 -12.32
C PRO A 6 0.83 14.70 -12.31
N LEU A 7 1.14 13.39 -12.24
CA LEU A 7 2.52 12.91 -12.33
C LEU A 7 3.18 13.25 -13.67
N ASN A 8 2.45 13.10 -14.77
CA ASN A 8 2.98 13.36 -16.12
C ASN A 8 2.97 14.82 -16.55
N THR A 9 2.06 15.65 -16.03
CA THR A 9 1.89 17.04 -16.51
C THR A 9 2.34 18.07 -15.49
N CYS A 10 1.93 17.93 -14.23
CA CYS A 10 2.16 18.95 -13.20
C CYS A 10 3.51 18.77 -12.50
N LEU A 11 4.01 17.53 -12.46
CA LEU A 11 5.25 17.16 -11.77
C LEU A 11 6.37 16.76 -12.73
N SER A 12 6.20 16.98 -14.04
CA SER A 12 7.19 16.59 -15.08
C SER A 12 8.56 17.25 -14.90
N GLY A 13 8.60 18.47 -14.33
CA GLY A 13 9.85 19.17 -14.01
C GLY A 13 10.46 18.80 -12.65
N ASN A 14 9.78 18.00 -11.83
CA ASN A 14 10.20 17.67 -10.47
C ASN A 14 10.83 16.28 -10.39
N ARG A 15 11.91 16.14 -9.62
CA ARG A 15 12.50 14.84 -9.30
C ARG A 15 11.76 14.19 -8.13
N ILE A 16 10.77 13.36 -8.44
CA ILE A 16 10.01 12.60 -7.43
C ILE A 16 10.95 11.68 -6.66
N GLN A 17 10.99 11.83 -5.34
CA GLN A 17 11.85 11.06 -4.43
C GLN A 17 11.17 9.78 -3.92
N ALA A 18 9.88 9.87 -3.63
CA ALA A 18 9.10 8.75 -3.11
C ALA A 18 7.61 8.88 -3.46
N ILE A 19 6.93 7.75 -3.51
CA ILE A 19 5.48 7.61 -3.62
C ILE A 19 5.02 6.74 -2.47
N SER A 20 4.02 7.20 -1.73
CA SER A 20 3.35 6.43 -0.68
C SER A 20 1.86 6.65 -0.78
N GLY A 21 1.06 5.59 -0.73
CA GLY A 21 -0.38 5.75 -0.68
C GLY A 21 -1.17 4.47 -0.51
N ILE A 22 -2.42 4.65 -0.09
CA ILE A 22 -3.45 3.61 -0.13
C ILE A 22 -3.99 3.59 -1.56
N VAL A 23 -3.72 2.51 -2.29
CA VAL A 23 -4.06 2.39 -3.71
C VAL A 23 -5.16 1.34 -3.98
N ASN A 24 -5.61 0.64 -2.93
CA ASN A 24 -6.62 -0.41 -3.01
C ASN A 24 -7.80 -0.09 -2.07
N GLY A 25 -9.01 0.02 -2.66
CA GLY A 25 -10.22 0.42 -1.95
C GLY A 25 -10.80 -0.69 -1.07
N SER A 26 -10.89 -1.91 -1.59
CA SER A 26 -11.46 -3.09 -0.92
C SER A 26 -10.73 -3.39 0.40
N THR A 27 -9.40 -3.41 0.37
CA THR A 27 -8.56 -3.62 1.56
C THR A 27 -8.67 -2.49 2.57
N ASN A 28 -8.72 -1.23 2.10
CA ASN A 28 -8.90 -0.08 2.98
C ASN A 28 -10.27 -0.10 3.68
N TYR A 29 -11.31 -0.50 2.96
CA TYR A 29 -12.64 -0.68 3.53
C TYR A 29 -12.61 -1.74 4.63
N LEU A 30 -12.08 -2.94 4.33
CA LEU A 30 -12.00 -4.04 5.29
C LEU A 30 -11.24 -3.66 6.57
N LEU A 31 -10.03 -3.10 6.44
CA LEU A 31 -9.25 -2.65 7.59
C LEU A 31 -9.99 -1.59 8.41
N THR A 32 -10.69 -0.66 7.75
CA THR A 32 -11.49 0.36 8.44
C THR A 32 -12.72 -0.24 9.13
N ARG A 33 -13.34 -1.27 8.59
CA ARG A 33 -14.46 -1.98 9.24
C ARG A 33 -13.98 -2.78 10.45
N MET A 34 -12.85 -3.48 10.33
CA MET A 34 -12.24 -4.19 11.45
C MET A 34 -11.93 -3.23 12.60
N GLU A 35 -11.29 -2.09 12.29
CA GLU A 35 -10.95 -1.05 13.26
C GLU A 35 -12.17 -0.44 13.96
N LYS A 36 -13.21 -0.06 13.20
CA LYS A 36 -14.37 0.65 13.77
C LYS A 36 -15.33 -0.25 14.53
N SER A 37 -15.45 -1.51 14.11
CA SER A 37 -16.46 -2.43 14.63
C SER A 37 -15.87 -3.50 15.56
N GLY A 38 -14.54 -3.56 15.74
CA GLY A 38 -13.86 -4.63 16.48
C GLY A 38 -14.07 -6.01 15.86
N LEU A 39 -14.32 -6.06 14.55
CA LEU A 39 -14.64 -7.32 13.87
C LEU A 39 -13.36 -8.07 13.49
N SER A 40 -13.41 -9.40 13.60
CA SER A 40 -12.40 -10.27 13.02
C SER A 40 -12.38 -10.15 11.50
N PHE A 41 -11.23 -10.45 10.87
CA PHE A 41 -11.09 -10.39 9.43
C PHE A 41 -12.17 -11.21 8.67
N PRO A 42 -12.47 -12.48 9.04
CA PRO A 42 -13.53 -13.25 8.37
C PRO A 42 -14.92 -12.61 8.49
N ALA A 43 -15.24 -12.03 9.65
CA ALA A 43 -16.52 -11.36 9.87
C ALA A 43 -16.65 -10.09 9.01
N ALA A 44 -15.60 -9.25 9.01
CA ALA A 44 -15.54 -8.05 8.17
C ALA A 44 -15.61 -8.39 6.67
N LEU A 45 -14.94 -9.48 6.24
CA LEU A 45 -15.00 -9.96 4.86
C LEU A 45 -16.40 -10.45 4.48
N GLY A 46 -17.07 -11.19 5.36
CA GLY A 46 -18.44 -11.64 5.15
C GLY A 46 -19.40 -10.46 4.96
N GLU A 47 -19.32 -9.45 5.83
CA GLU A 47 -20.13 -8.24 5.71
C GLU A 47 -19.83 -7.47 4.42
N ALA A 48 -18.55 -7.30 4.07
CA ALA A 48 -18.15 -6.57 2.87
C ALA A 48 -18.63 -7.27 1.59
N LYS A 49 -18.66 -8.61 1.56
CA LYS A 49 -19.23 -9.39 0.45
C LYS A 49 -20.74 -9.18 0.33
N LEU A 50 -21.48 -9.21 1.45
CA LEU A 50 -22.92 -8.99 1.46
C LEU A 50 -23.30 -7.59 0.95
N LEU A 51 -22.48 -6.59 1.29
CA LEU A 51 -22.67 -5.21 0.87
C LEU A 51 -22.13 -4.91 -0.54
N GLY A 52 -21.51 -5.89 -1.22
CA GLY A 52 -20.95 -5.72 -2.56
C GLY A 52 -19.69 -4.86 -2.63
N TYR A 53 -19.01 -4.61 -1.50
CA TYR A 53 -17.72 -3.90 -1.48
C TYR A 53 -16.55 -4.74 -1.99
N VAL A 54 -16.75 -6.06 -2.05
CA VAL A 54 -15.72 -7.04 -2.38
C VAL A 54 -16.29 -8.01 -3.40
N GLU A 55 -15.54 -8.29 -4.46
CA GLU A 55 -15.94 -9.23 -5.51
C GLU A 55 -16.02 -10.67 -5.01
N GLY A 56 -16.64 -11.56 -5.80
CA GLY A 56 -16.79 -12.98 -5.46
C GLY A 56 -15.45 -13.66 -5.16
N ASN A 57 -14.40 -13.36 -5.95
CA ASN A 57 -13.02 -13.76 -5.69
C ASN A 57 -12.13 -12.54 -5.42
N PRO A 58 -11.90 -12.16 -4.15
CA PRO A 58 -11.16 -10.97 -3.81
C PRO A 58 -9.67 -11.19 -3.53
N ASP A 59 -9.10 -12.35 -3.88
CA ASP A 59 -7.71 -12.66 -3.54
C ASP A 59 -6.71 -11.64 -4.10
N ALA A 60 -6.96 -11.09 -5.30
CA ALA A 60 -6.10 -10.07 -5.87
C ALA A 60 -6.01 -8.79 -5.02
N ASP A 61 -7.10 -8.42 -4.33
CA ASP A 61 -7.12 -7.32 -3.38
C ASP A 61 -6.47 -7.73 -2.06
N LEU A 62 -6.92 -8.86 -1.49
CA LEU A 62 -6.54 -9.32 -0.16
C LEU A 62 -5.07 -9.69 -0.03
N GLU A 63 -4.45 -10.22 -1.09
CA GLU A 63 -3.02 -10.55 -1.17
C GLU A 63 -2.15 -9.34 -1.60
N GLY A 64 -2.77 -8.18 -1.86
CA GLY A 64 -2.05 -6.95 -2.24
C GLY A 64 -1.55 -6.91 -3.69
N TRP A 65 -1.97 -7.83 -4.55
CA TRP A 65 -1.52 -7.89 -5.95
C TRP A 65 -2.04 -6.72 -6.79
N ASP A 66 -3.26 -6.26 -6.54
CA ASP A 66 -3.79 -5.05 -7.19
C ASP A 66 -2.96 -3.81 -6.79
N ALA A 67 -2.65 -3.66 -5.50
CA ALA A 67 -1.79 -2.58 -5.02
C ALA A 67 -0.38 -2.65 -5.65
N ARG A 68 0.17 -3.86 -5.80
CA ARG A 68 1.47 -4.10 -6.44
C ARG A 68 1.48 -3.65 -7.90
N ARG A 69 0.47 -4.03 -8.68
CA ARG A 69 0.34 -3.63 -10.09
C ARG A 69 0.20 -2.12 -10.24
N LYS A 70 -0.62 -1.49 -9.39
CA LYS A 70 -0.75 -0.02 -9.36
C LYS A 70 0.57 0.66 -9.00
N LEU A 71 1.32 0.12 -8.05
CA LEU A 71 2.64 0.63 -7.69
C LEU A 71 3.64 0.51 -8.85
N ALA A 72 3.65 -0.61 -9.59
CA ALA A 72 4.51 -0.77 -10.76
C ALA A 72 4.25 0.31 -11.82
N ILE A 73 2.98 0.59 -12.12
CA ILE A 73 2.59 1.66 -13.07
C ILE A 73 3.04 3.04 -12.55
N LEU A 74 2.84 3.32 -11.26
CA LEU A 74 3.27 4.56 -10.63
C LEU A 74 4.79 4.71 -10.69
N CYS A 75 5.55 3.65 -10.42
CA CYS A 75 7.01 3.66 -10.52
C CYS A 75 7.49 3.91 -11.94
N ASN A 76 6.87 3.26 -12.94
CA ASN A 76 7.24 3.46 -14.34
C ASN A 76 6.98 4.92 -14.77
N THR A 77 5.87 5.49 -14.32
CA THR A 77 5.47 6.87 -14.63
C THR A 77 6.34 7.91 -13.91
N ALA A 78 6.54 7.75 -12.60
CA ALA A 78 7.19 8.76 -11.75
C ALA A 78 8.71 8.66 -11.70
N PHE A 79 9.25 7.45 -11.87
CA PHE A 79 10.68 7.21 -11.77
C PHE A 79 11.37 6.96 -13.10
N GLY A 80 10.60 6.75 -14.18
CA GLY A 80 11.12 6.20 -15.43
C GLY A 80 11.59 4.75 -15.27
N ALA A 81 11.13 4.06 -14.21
CA ALA A 81 11.45 2.66 -14.00
C ALA A 81 10.88 1.81 -15.15
N LYS A 82 11.51 0.67 -15.42
CA LYS A 82 11.03 -0.30 -16.41
C LYS A 82 10.64 -1.60 -15.72
N PHE A 83 9.67 -1.52 -14.80
CA PHE A 83 9.05 -2.73 -14.25
C PHE A 83 8.22 -3.38 -15.36
N SER A 84 8.81 -4.38 -16.03
CA SER A 84 8.12 -5.28 -16.97
C SER A 84 7.45 -6.46 -16.26
N ASP A 85 7.92 -6.79 -15.05
CA ASP A 85 7.37 -7.82 -14.18
C ASP A 85 7.09 -7.23 -12.80
N ASP A 86 5.81 -7.11 -12.42
CA ASP A 86 5.37 -6.56 -11.15
C ASP A 86 5.72 -7.48 -9.97
N ARG A 87 5.99 -8.77 -10.19
CA ARG A 87 6.34 -9.74 -9.13
C ARG A 87 7.66 -9.42 -8.44
N LYS A 88 8.49 -8.56 -9.04
CA LYS A 88 9.71 -8.01 -8.42
C LYS A 88 9.43 -7.07 -7.27
N ILE A 89 8.19 -6.61 -7.11
CA ILE A 89 7.74 -5.78 -5.99
C ILE A 89 7.15 -6.72 -4.92
N PRO A 90 7.77 -6.85 -3.74
CA PRO A 90 7.19 -7.61 -2.64
C PRO A 90 5.82 -7.05 -2.25
N ALA A 91 4.87 -7.94 -1.99
CA ALA A 91 3.54 -7.58 -1.52
C ALA A 91 3.10 -8.50 -0.38
N THR A 92 2.58 -7.90 0.67
CA THR A 92 1.99 -8.59 1.82
C THR A 92 0.50 -8.29 1.89
N GLY A 93 -0.33 -9.33 1.94
CA GLY A 93 -1.78 -9.23 2.06
C GLY A 93 -2.28 -8.92 3.46
N ILE A 94 -3.58 -8.64 3.61
CA ILE A 94 -4.19 -8.20 4.88
C ILE A 94 -4.82 -9.34 5.71
N LYS A 95 -4.78 -10.59 5.23
CA LYS A 95 -5.50 -11.73 5.83
C LYS A 95 -5.02 -12.07 7.25
N SER A 96 -3.76 -11.78 7.57
CA SER A 96 -3.17 -12.05 8.90
C SER A 96 -3.41 -10.95 9.92
N ILE A 97 -4.09 -9.86 9.55
CA ILE A 97 -4.33 -8.74 10.46
C ILE A 97 -5.41 -9.11 11.47
N THR A 98 -5.13 -8.76 12.71
CA THR A 98 -5.93 -9.05 13.90
C THR A 98 -6.30 -7.77 14.63
N GLU A 99 -7.24 -7.86 15.56
CA GLU A 99 -7.59 -6.76 16.47
C GLU A 99 -6.39 -6.29 17.30
N ALA A 100 -5.55 -7.23 17.77
CA ALA A 100 -4.32 -6.91 18.52
C ALA A 100 -3.32 -6.07 17.70
N ASP A 101 -3.35 -6.15 16.36
CA ASP A 101 -2.54 -5.26 15.51
C ASP A 101 -3.05 -3.82 15.55
N PHE A 102 -4.37 -3.62 15.57
CA PHE A 102 -4.99 -2.31 15.72
C PHE A 102 -4.75 -1.74 17.11
N GLU A 103 -4.88 -2.53 18.17
CA GLU A 103 -4.57 -2.09 19.53
C GLU A 103 -3.13 -1.60 19.66
N ARG A 104 -2.17 -2.37 19.12
CA ARG A 104 -0.75 -1.97 19.09
C ARG A 104 -0.54 -0.69 18.29
N ALA A 105 -1.17 -0.57 17.13
CA ALA A 105 -1.08 0.64 16.31
C ALA A 105 -1.66 1.86 17.04
N HIS A 106 -2.80 1.71 17.72
CA HIS A 106 -3.45 2.76 18.50
C HIS A 106 -2.61 3.21 19.70
N ALA A 107 -1.95 2.28 20.39
CA ALA A 107 -1.02 2.61 21.47
C ALA A 107 0.14 3.51 21.01
N LEU A 108 0.50 3.44 19.71
CA LEU A 108 1.51 4.28 19.07
C LEU A 108 0.91 5.54 18.38
N GLY A 109 -0.38 5.82 18.63
CA GLY A 109 -1.10 6.96 18.05
C GLY A 109 -1.38 6.79 16.55
N GLY A 110 -1.57 5.55 16.09
CA GLY A 110 -1.79 5.23 14.68
C GLY A 110 -2.87 4.20 14.38
N THR A 111 -2.91 3.73 13.13
CA THR A 111 -3.90 2.78 12.56
C THR A 111 -3.25 1.84 11.56
N VAL A 112 -3.84 0.68 11.29
CA VAL A 112 -3.32 -0.29 10.31
C VAL A 112 -3.89 -0.01 8.91
N LYS A 113 -3.02 0.20 7.92
CA LYS A 113 -3.41 0.37 6.50
C LYS A 113 -2.47 -0.39 5.56
N LEU A 114 -3.00 -0.84 4.42
CA LEU A 114 -2.20 -1.38 3.30
C LEU A 114 -1.63 -0.23 2.47
N ILE A 115 -0.31 -0.09 2.48
CA ILE A 115 0.40 1.01 1.84
C ILE A 115 1.29 0.49 0.72
N ALA A 116 1.09 1.03 -0.48
CA ALA A 116 2.04 0.91 -1.56
C ALA A 116 3.11 2.01 -1.40
N HIS A 117 4.37 1.60 -1.26
CA HIS A 117 5.50 2.52 -1.09
C HIS A 117 6.59 2.25 -2.12
N ALA A 118 7.08 3.30 -2.75
CA ALA A 118 8.28 3.26 -3.56
C ALA A 118 9.16 4.49 -3.31
N ARG A 119 10.47 4.28 -3.34
CA ARG A 119 11.47 5.32 -3.11
C ARG A 119 12.66 5.12 -4.05
N ARG A 120 13.16 6.23 -4.60
CA ARG A 120 14.44 6.23 -5.31
C ARG A 120 15.58 5.99 -4.31
N ALA A 121 16.47 5.05 -4.61
CA ALA A 121 17.69 4.87 -3.84
C ALA A 121 18.59 6.10 -3.98
N ALA A 122 19.32 6.45 -2.92
CA ALA A 122 20.30 7.51 -2.95
C ALA A 122 21.60 7.03 -3.63
N GLY A 123 21.83 7.48 -4.87
CA GLY A 123 23.16 7.60 -5.48
C GLY A 123 23.72 6.42 -6.29
N GLY A 124 24.06 6.70 -7.55
CA GLY A 124 24.95 5.92 -8.43
C GLY A 124 25.12 6.64 -9.77
N ILE A 125 26.37 6.76 -10.25
CA ILE A 125 26.96 7.65 -11.28
C ILE A 125 26.38 7.54 -12.71
N ASP A 126 25.27 6.84 -12.90
CA ASP A 126 24.60 6.69 -14.19
C ASP A 126 23.09 6.90 -14.00
N GLU A 127 22.66 8.16 -14.07
CA GLU A 127 21.28 8.58 -13.75
C GLU A 127 20.21 8.02 -14.72
N ARG A 128 20.60 7.17 -15.69
CA ARG A 128 19.70 6.54 -16.66
C ARG A 128 18.95 5.33 -16.10
N ILE A 129 19.41 4.71 -14.99
CA ILE A 129 18.71 3.61 -14.33
C ILE A 129 18.63 3.89 -12.83
N ALA A 130 17.50 4.45 -12.41
CA ALA A 130 17.26 4.67 -10.99
C ALA A 130 16.95 3.36 -10.27
N SER A 131 17.89 2.90 -9.43
CA SER A 131 17.61 1.86 -8.46
C SER A 131 16.46 2.34 -7.55
N THR A 132 15.36 1.58 -7.51
CA THR A 132 14.13 1.96 -6.80
C THR A 132 13.74 0.82 -5.87
N SER A 133 13.69 1.09 -4.57
CA SER A 133 13.10 0.16 -3.60
C SER A 133 11.57 0.34 -3.62
N SER A 134 10.82 -0.73 -3.91
CA SER A 134 9.36 -0.70 -3.96
C SER A 134 8.80 -1.87 -3.17
N SER A 135 7.79 -1.63 -2.35
CA SER A 135 7.10 -2.67 -1.57
C SER A 135 5.65 -2.28 -1.30
N VAL A 136 4.78 -3.29 -1.16
CA VAL A 136 3.43 -3.12 -0.61
C VAL A 136 3.45 -3.73 0.78
N VAL A 137 3.27 -2.89 1.78
CA VAL A 137 3.44 -3.24 3.20
C VAL A 137 2.22 -2.82 4.00
N ILE A 138 1.97 -3.53 5.08
CA ILE A 138 0.98 -3.13 6.08
C ILE A 138 1.70 -2.29 7.13
N ILE A 139 1.25 -1.05 7.31
CA ILE A 139 1.89 -0.08 8.20
C ILE A 139 0.90 0.39 9.26
N GLY A 140 1.39 0.49 10.50
CA GLY A 140 0.79 1.29 11.56
C GLY A 140 1.07 2.77 11.32
N LEU A 141 0.16 3.53 10.72
CA LEU A 141 0.33 4.95 10.42
C LEU A 141 0.04 5.81 11.65
N SER A 142 1.06 6.47 12.23
CA SER A 142 0.88 7.47 13.30
C SER A 142 0.74 8.89 12.72
N ALA A 143 -0.22 9.67 13.23
CA ALA A 143 -0.53 11.02 12.72
C ALA A 143 0.62 12.03 12.87
N ARG A 144 1.65 11.73 13.66
CA ARG A 144 2.72 12.68 14.02
C ARG A 144 3.93 12.66 13.08
N ARG A 145 4.07 11.65 12.21
CA ARG A 145 5.13 11.57 11.19
C ARG A 145 4.76 10.50 10.18
N LEU A 146 4.79 10.84 8.87
CA LEU A 146 4.76 9.87 7.77
C LEU A 146 6.09 9.07 7.71
N THR A 147 6.59 8.64 8.86
CA THR A 147 7.73 7.74 8.99
C THR A 147 7.15 6.35 9.00
N ILE A 148 7.59 5.51 8.05
CA ILE A 148 7.26 4.09 7.93
C ILE A 148 7.47 3.45 9.31
N ALA A 149 6.38 3.19 10.03
CA ALA A 149 6.42 2.65 11.38
C ALA A 149 5.94 1.20 11.33
N PHE A 150 6.92 0.31 11.39
CA PHE A 150 6.81 -1.14 11.60
C PHE A 150 6.06 -1.92 10.49
N ALA A 151 6.76 -2.85 9.86
CA ALA A 151 6.09 -3.92 9.14
C ALA A 151 5.35 -4.76 10.19
N ILE A 152 4.02 -4.76 10.14
CA ILE A 152 3.21 -5.64 10.99
C ILE A 152 3.21 -7.02 10.31
N CYS A 153 4.36 -7.68 10.34
CA CYS A 153 4.51 -9.08 9.98
C CYS A 153 5.42 -9.69 11.03
N GLY A 154 4.94 -10.75 11.68
CA GLY A 154 5.56 -11.36 12.86
C GLY A 154 7.01 -11.79 12.68
N ALA A 155 7.66 -11.98 13.83
CA ALA A 155 8.95 -12.63 14.03
C ALA A 155 9.02 -14.02 13.37
#